data_AF-A0A6P0KDK5-F1
#
_entry.id   AF-A0A6P0KDK5-F1
#
_cell.length_a   1.000
_cell.length_b   1.000
_cell.length_c   1.000
_cell.angle_alpha   90.00
_cell.angle_beta   90.00
_cell.angle_gamma   90.00
#
_symmetry.space_group_name_H-M   'P 1'
#
loop_
_entity.id
_entity.type
_entity.pdbx_description
1 polymer ?
#
loop_
_entity_poly.entity_id
_entity_poly.type
_entity_poly.pdbx_seq_one_letter_code
_entity_poly.pdbx_strand_id
1 'polypeptide(L)'
;MPEQFHKMLTYALEKEIGLTQSKARSVAYFFVDIEDFLSVEGDKIKSIKSIPGKKAIKLTEDEITRILDYKSSGYLSTQLTVTENYLAVICRVFTKRQLDMIGRLTIKDLNPKRNA
;
A
#
# COMPACT_ATOMS: atom_id res chain seq x y z
N MET A 1 17.33 3.93 8.64
CA MET A 1 17.03 2.70 7.87
C MET A 1 15.63 2.15 8.16
N PRO A 2 15.18 1.92 9.41
CA PRO A 2 13.80 1.46 9.69
C PRO A 2 12.72 2.44 9.23
N GLU A 3 13.00 3.74 9.39
CA GLU A 3 12.05 4.80 9.04
C GLU A 3 11.72 4.84 7.53
N GLN A 4 12.67 4.52 6.65
CA GLN A 4 12.42 4.47 5.21
C GLN A 4 11.53 3.28 4.84
N PHE A 5 11.75 2.13 5.49
CA PHE A 5 10.90 0.96 5.31
C PHE A 5 9.48 1.25 5.78
N HIS A 6 9.31 1.83 6.98
CA HIS A 6 7.98 2.19 7.50
C HIS A 6 7.27 3.21 6.60
N LYS A 7 7.99 4.19 6.04
CA LYS A 7 7.43 5.15 5.07
C LYS A 7 6.98 4.45 3.79
N MET A 8 7.83 3.60 3.21
CA MET A 8 7.51 2.81 2.02
C MET A 8 6.28 1.94 2.25
N LEU A 9 6.27 1.14 3.33
CA LEU A 9 5.18 0.22 3.61
C LEU A 9 3.88 0.97 3.93
N THR A 10 3.96 2.08 4.67
CA THR A 10 2.79 2.97 4.88
C THR A 10 2.21 3.43 3.55
N TYR A 11 3.06 3.91 2.62
CA TYR A 11 2.62 4.37 1.31
C TYR A 11 1.98 3.25 0.49
N ALA A 12 2.59 2.06 0.46
CA ALA A 12 2.05 0.90 -0.24
C ALA A 12 0.68 0.48 0.31
N LEU A 13 0.56 0.33 1.63
CA LEU A 13 -0.69 -0.03 2.31
C LEU A 13 -1.80 1.01 2.07
N GLU A 14 -1.44 2.29 1.96
CA GLU A 14 -2.39 3.36 1.67
C GLU A 14 -2.82 3.37 0.19
N LYS A 15 -1.87 3.29 -0.75
CA LYS A 15 -2.13 3.57 -2.17
C LYS A 15 -2.45 2.34 -3.02
N GLU A 16 -1.89 1.18 -2.70
CA GLU A 16 -2.12 -0.06 -3.43
C GLU A 16 -3.27 -0.85 -2.81
N ILE A 17 -3.28 -0.96 -1.48
CA ILE A 17 -4.30 -1.72 -0.74
C ILE A 17 -5.52 -0.88 -0.43
N GLY A 18 -5.36 0.42 -0.13
CA GLY A 18 -6.48 1.31 0.20
C GLY A 18 -6.82 1.39 1.69
N LEU A 19 -5.86 1.16 2.58
CA LEU A 19 -6.04 1.46 4.00
C LEU A 19 -6.03 2.98 4.24
N THR A 20 -6.68 3.43 5.31
CA THR A 20 -6.50 4.82 5.76
C THR A 20 -5.06 5.05 6.20
N GLN A 21 -4.55 6.26 6.02
CA GLN A 21 -3.18 6.62 6.38
C GLN A 21 -2.83 6.23 7.84
N SER A 22 -3.77 6.42 8.77
CA SER A 22 -3.56 6.03 10.17
C SER A 22 -3.42 4.52 10.35
N LYS A 23 -4.27 3.72 9.69
CA LYS A 23 -4.19 2.25 9.76
C LYS A 23 -2.92 1.75 9.07
N ALA A 24 -2.65 2.23 7.85
CA ALA A 24 -1.45 1.90 7.08
C ALA A 24 -0.17 2.15 7.90
N ARG A 25 -0.06 3.32 8.52
CA ARG A 25 1.08 3.64 9.39
C ARG A 25 1.18 2.67 10.54
N SER A 26 0.09 2.43 11.25
CA SER A 26 0.16 1.55 12.42
C SER A 26 0.49 0.10 12.07
N VAL A 27 -0.01 -0.41 10.95
CA VAL A 27 0.36 -1.74 10.43
C VAL A 27 1.83 -1.77 10.01
N ALA A 28 2.31 -0.76 9.29
CA ALA A 28 3.70 -0.71 8.83
C ALA A 28 4.71 -0.76 9.99
N TYR A 29 4.41 -0.08 11.10
CA TYR A 29 5.27 -0.04 12.29
C TYR A 29 5.25 -1.34 13.12
N PHE A 30 4.36 -2.29 12.80
CA PHE A 30 4.40 -3.61 13.41
C PHE A 30 5.58 -4.44 12.89
N PHE A 31 6.06 -4.12 11.69
CA PHE A 31 7.12 -4.86 11.02
C PHE A 31 8.47 -4.17 11.14
N VAL A 32 9.54 -4.95 11.23
CA VAL A 32 10.91 -4.42 11.32
C VAL A 32 11.48 -4.12 9.93
N ASP A 33 11.22 -4.99 8.96
CA ASP A 33 11.70 -4.88 7.59
C ASP A 33 10.79 -5.62 6.58
N ILE A 34 11.23 -5.69 5.32
CA ILE A 34 10.49 -6.31 4.22
C ILE A 34 10.34 -7.81 4.43
N GLU A 35 11.34 -8.50 4.97
CA GLU A 35 11.29 -9.94 5.18
C GLU A 35 10.30 -10.30 6.29
N ASP A 36 10.30 -9.53 7.38
CA ASP A 36 9.32 -9.65 8.46
C ASP A 36 7.88 -9.46 7.94
N PHE A 37 7.65 -8.44 7.11
CA PHE A 37 6.35 -8.24 6.45
C PHE A 37 5.98 -9.39 5.48
N LEU A 38 6.94 -9.89 4.69
CA LEU A 38 6.71 -10.95 3.71
C LEU A 38 6.67 -12.36 4.32
N SER A 39 7.00 -12.52 5.60
CA SER A 39 6.93 -13.81 6.30
C SER A 39 5.69 -13.94 7.20
N VAL A 40 5.05 -12.83 7.59
CA VAL A 40 3.92 -12.85 8.54
C VAL A 40 2.71 -13.66 8.07
N GLU A 41 2.16 -14.48 8.96
CA GLU A 41 0.93 -15.25 8.71
C GLU A 41 -0.33 -14.43 8.99
N GLY A 42 -1.45 -14.78 8.34
CA GLY A 42 -2.72 -14.05 8.47
C GLY A 42 -3.23 -13.93 9.91
N ASP A 43 -3.06 -14.96 10.73
CA ASP A 43 -3.48 -14.95 12.14
C ASP A 43 -2.68 -13.96 12.98
N LYS A 44 -1.42 -13.73 12.64
CA LYS A 44 -0.60 -12.70 13.29
C LYS A 44 -1.04 -11.30 12.87
N ILE A 45 -1.47 -11.10 11.63
CA ILE A 45 -2.02 -9.82 11.16
C ILE A 45 -3.31 -9.45 11.92
N LYS A 46 -4.18 -10.44 12.19
CA LYS A 46 -5.39 -10.25 13.03
C LYS A 46 -5.05 -9.76 14.44
N SER A 47 -3.90 -10.17 14.94
CA SER A 47 -3.43 -9.85 16.29
C SER A 47 -2.62 -8.55 16.39
N ILE A 48 -2.50 -7.76 15.31
CA ILE A 48 -1.76 -6.48 15.33
C ILE A 48 -2.43 -5.53 16.34
N LYS A 49 -1.86 -5.49 17.55
CA LYS A 49 -2.25 -4.54 18.60
C LYS A 49 -1.59 -3.20 18.29
N SER A 50 -2.28 -2.13 18.65
CA SER A 50 -1.71 -0.79 18.50
C SER A 50 -0.45 -0.61 19.34
N ILE A 51 0.40 0.28 18.83
CA ILE A 51 1.53 0.87 19.53
C ILE A 51 1.08 1.33 20.94
N PRO A 52 1.90 1.12 21.99
CA PRO A 52 1.58 1.58 23.34
C PRO A 52 1.09 3.03 23.36
N GLY A 53 -0.09 3.27 23.94
CA GLY A 53 -0.73 4.60 24.01
C GLY A 53 -1.76 4.91 22.91
N LYS A 54 -2.02 4.01 21.95
CA LYS A 54 -3.09 4.18 20.95
C LYS A 54 -4.11 3.03 21.01
N LYS A 55 -5.39 3.32 20.72
CA LYS A 55 -6.46 2.31 20.59
C LYS A 55 -6.06 1.25 19.58
N ALA A 56 -6.26 -0.04 19.89
CA ALA A 56 -5.96 -1.17 19.00
C ALA A 56 -6.50 -0.94 17.58
N ILE A 57 -5.69 -1.22 16.55
CA ILE A 57 -6.15 -1.16 15.16
C ILE A 57 -7.08 -2.32 14.94
N LYS A 58 -8.32 -2.03 14.54
CA LYS A 58 -9.26 -3.04 14.08
C LYS A 58 -9.20 -3.09 12.56
N LEU A 59 -8.58 -4.15 12.03
CA LEU A 59 -8.64 -4.48 10.60
C LEU A 59 -9.92 -5.28 10.33
N THR A 60 -10.57 -5.03 9.19
CA THR A 60 -11.65 -5.90 8.71
C THR A 60 -11.07 -7.13 8.03
N GLU A 61 -11.85 -8.21 7.89
CA GLU A 61 -11.39 -9.40 7.15
C GLU A 61 -11.01 -9.04 5.70
N ASP A 62 -11.76 -8.17 5.03
CA ASP A 62 -11.42 -7.65 3.69
C ASP A 62 -10.08 -6.90 3.66
N GLU A 63 -9.80 -6.05 4.66
CA GLU A 63 -8.51 -5.36 4.76
C GLU A 63 -7.36 -6.36 4.95
N ILE A 64 -7.57 -7.42 5.73
CA ILE A 64 -6.58 -8.47 5.96
C ILE A 64 -6.34 -9.27 4.68
N THR A 65 -7.41 -9.66 3.98
CA THR A 65 -7.30 -10.36 2.69
C THR A 65 -6.50 -9.52 1.70
N ARG A 66 -6.79 -8.22 1.54
CA ARG A 66 -6.02 -7.37 0.63
C ARG A 66 -4.55 -7.23 1.03
N ILE A 67 -4.22 -7.23 2.33
CA ILE A 67 -2.82 -7.23 2.79
C ILE A 67 -2.13 -8.54 2.41
N LEU A 68 -2.80 -9.67 2.61
CA LEU A 68 -2.27 -11.00 2.25
C LEU A 68 -2.09 -11.14 0.73
N ASP A 69 -3.05 -10.66 -0.05
CA ASP A 69 -2.96 -10.63 -1.51
C ASP A 69 -1.77 -9.80 -1.96
N TYR A 70 -1.63 -8.57 -1.42
CA TYR A 70 -0.50 -7.70 -1.72
C TYR A 70 0.85 -8.33 -1.34
N LYS A 71 0.94 -8.97 -0.17
CA LYS A 71 2.12 -9.71 0.27
C LYS A 71 2.49 -10.82 -0.73
N SER A 72 1.50 -11.54 -1.25
CA SER A 72 1.70 -12.64 -2.19
C SER A 72 1.92 -12.22 -3.66
N SER A 73 1.61 -10.97 -4.00
CA SER A 73 1.64 -10.45 -5.37
C SER A 73 3.03 -10.36 -6.02
N GLY A 74 4.11 -10.47 -5.24
CA GLY A 74 5.48 -10.23 -5.72
C GLY A 74 5.82 -8.75 -5.95
N TYR A 75 4.96 -7.82 -5.51
CA TYR A 75 5.17 -6.37 -5.67
C TYR A 75 6.27 -5.80 -4.78
N LEU A 76 6.62 -6.51 -3.72
CA LEU A 76 7.81 -6.28 -2.90
C LEU A 76 8.76 -7.47 -3.05
N SER A 77 10.06 -7.20 -2.98
CA SER A 77 11.10 -8.22 -3.10
C SER A 77 12.18 -8.02 -2.05
N THR A 78 12.58 -9.10 -1.40
CA THR A 78 13.74 -9.13 -0.48
C THR A 78 15.08 -9.00 -1.22
N GLN A 79 15.09 -9.19 -2.54
CA GLN A 79 16.29 -9.00 -3.38
C GLN A 79 16.54 -7.53 -3.73
N LEU A 80 15.57 -6.65 -3.46
CA LEU A 80 15.66 -5.22 -3.71
C LEU A 80 15.88 -4.48 -2.39
N THR A 81 16.62 -3.37 -2.43
CA THR A 81 16.72 -2.45 -1.31
C THR A 81 15.35 -1.82 -1.00
N VAL A 82 15.21 -1.22 0.18
CA VAL A 82 13.99 -0.48 0.57
C VAL A 82 13.69 0.64 -0.44
N THR A 83 14.72 1.35 -0.90
CA THR A 83 14.57 2.45 -1.87
C THR A 83 14.07 1.95 -3.22
N GLU A 84 14.61 0.84 -3.72
CA GLU A 84 14.17 0.24 -4.99
C GLU A 84 12.74 -0.28 -4.90
N ASN A 85 12.39 -0.96 -3.81
CA ASN A 85 11.00 -1.35 -3.55
C ASN A 85 10.08 -0.12 -3.50
N TYR A 86 10.51 0.96 -2.85
CA TYR A 86 9.70 2.18 -2.76
C TYR A 86 9.49 2.83 -4.12
N LEU A 87 10.54 2.93 -4.94
CA LEU A 87 10.44 3.42 -6.29
C LEU A 87 9.50 2.56 -7.13
N ALA A 88 9.59 1.23 -7.02
CA ALA A 88 8.69 0.31 -7.71
C ALA A 88 7.21 0.53 -7.32
N VAL A 89 6.92 0.73 -6.03
CA VAL A 89 5.56 1.05 -5.55
C VAL A 89 5.08 2.38 -6.13
N ILE A 90 5.90 3.43 -6.08
CA ILE A 90 5.54 4.75 -6.62
C ILE A 90 5.23 4.66 -8.12
N CYS A 91 6.09 3.98 -8.88
CA CYS A 91 5.92 3.79 -10.33
C CYS A 91 4.62 3.05 -10.65
N ARG A 92 4.29 1.97 -9.94
CA ARG A 92 3.02 1.24 -10.14
C ARG A 92 1.81 2.11 -9.84
N VAL A 93 1.80 2.79 -8.69
CA VAL A 93 0.71 3.69 -8.30
C VAL A 93 0.52 4.80 -9.34
N PHE A 94 1.63 5.38 -9.83
CA PHE A 94 1.59 6.38 -10.88
C PHE A 94 1.00 5.81 -12.18
N THR A 95 1.53 4.68 -12.68
CA THR A 95 1.05 4.05 -13.92
C THR A 95 -0.42 3.68 -13.83
N LYS A 96 -0.87 3.11 -12.70
CA LYS A 96 -2.29 2.79 -12.47
C LYS A 96 -3.18 4.02 -12.60
N ARG A 97 -2.76 5.14 -12.00
CA ARG A 97 -3.48 6.43 -12.13
C ARG A 97 -3.51 6.94 -13.56
N GLN A 98 -2.40 6.84 -14.30
CA GLN A 98 -2.38 7.25 -15.71
C GLN A 98 -3.33 6.40 -16.56
N LEU A 99 -3.35 5.08 -16.34
CA LEU A 99 -4.27 4.17 -17.01
C LEU A 99 -5.73 4.48 -16.66
N ASP A 100 -6.04 4.72 -15.38
CA ASP A 100 -7.38 5.12 -14.94
C ASP A 100 -7.82 6.44 -15.57
N MET A 101 -6.91 7.42 -15.70
CA MET A 101 -7.18 8.68 -16.37
C MET A 101 -7.51 8.46 -17.84
N ILE A 102 -6.68 7.71 -18.56
CA ILE A 102 -6.87 7.40 -19.98
C ILE A 102 -8.20 6.66 -20.19
N GLY A 103 -8.50 5.66 -19.35
CA GLY A 103 -9.74 4.87 -19.45
C GLY A 103 -11.02 5.66 -19.18
N ARG A 104 -10.91 6.83 -18.53
CA ARG A 104 -12.04 7.73 -18.26
C ARG A 104 -12.18 8.88 -19.26
N LEU A 105 -11.24 9.03 -20.20
CA LEU A 105 -11.34 10.05 -21.23
C LEU A 105 -12.56 9.81 -22.12
N THR A 106 -13.41 10.82 -22.25
CA THR A 106 -14.51 10.83 -23.20
C THR A 106 -14.20 11.75 -24.38
N ILE A 107 -14.96 11.63 -25.48
CA ILE A 107 -14.85 12.54 -26.64
C ILE A 107 -15.02 14.02 -26.23
N LYS A 108 -15.79 14.30 -25.18
CA LYS A 108 -15.96 15.66 -24.64
C LYS A 108 -14.68 16.20 -24.01
N ASP A 109 -13.88 15.34 -23.38
CA ASP A 109 -12.58 15.70 -22.78
C ASP A 109 -11.49 15.88 -23.84
N LEU A 110 -11.61 15.17 -24.96
CA LEU A 110 -10.68 15.23 -26.09
C LEU A 110 -10.95 16.40 -27.06
N ASN A 111 -12.14 17.02 -27.01
CA ASN A 111 -12.49 18.14 -27.87
C ASN A 111 -13.19 19.27 -27.09
N PRO A 112 -12.43 20.09 -26.33
CA PRO A 112 -12.98 21.14 -25.47
C PRO A 112 -13.67 22.28 -26.23
N LYS A 113 -13.45 22.41 -27.55
CA LYS A 113 -14.01 23.50 -28.38
C LYS A 113 -15.44 23.26 -28.89
N ARG A 114 -16.07 22.11 -28.59
CA ARG A 114 -17.39 21.75 -29.12
C ARG A 114 -18.56 21.99 -28.15
N ASN A 115 -18.27 22.48 -26.93
CA ASN A 115 -19.27 22.79 -25.90
C ASN A 115 -19.36 24.30 -25.58
N ALA A 116 -18.95 25.17 -26.53
CA ALA A 116 -19.14 26.62 -26.46
C ALA A 116 -20.15 27.06 -27.52
#